data_AF-A0A699YXP6-F1
#
_entry.id   AF-A0A699YXP6-F1
#
_cell.length_a   1.000
_cell.length_b   1.000
_cell.length_c   1.000
_cell.angle_alpha   90.00
_cell.angle_beta   90.00
_cell.angle_gamma   90.00
#
_symmetry.space_group_name_H-M   'P 1'
#
loop_
_entity.id
_entity.type
_entity.pdbx_description
1 polymer ?
#
loop_
_entity_poly.entity_id
_entity_poly.type
_entity_poly.pdbx_seq_one_letter_code
_entity_poly.pdbx_strand_id
1 'polypeptide(L)' 'SIDALCDALEEYQGGVVVISHDAQLLSRLCMDEERSQVLVVEDGRIRQYGGDFEDYRNELIKEITAELDEE' A
#
# COMPACT_ATOMS: atom_id res chain seq x y z
N SER A 1 -16.14 3.30 12.53
CA SER A 1 -15.79 2.54 11.31
C SER A 1 -14.46 2.99 10.80
N ILE A 2 -13.76 2.10 10.09
CA ILE A 2 -12.53 2.40 9.34
C ILE A 2 -12.69 3.67 8.48
N ASP A 3 -13.89 3.90 7.94
CA ASP A 3 -14.22 5.09 7.15
C ASP A 3 -13.95 6.41 7.89
N ALA A 4 -14.36 6.51 9.16
CA ALA A 4 -14.15 7.71 9.95
C ALA A 4 -12.66 7.97 10.25
N LEU A 5 -11.84 6.91 10.26
CA LEU A 5 -10.39 7.05 10.38
C LEU A 5 -9.78 7.53 9.06
N CYS A 6 -10.22 6.97 7.93
CA CYS A 6 -9.81 7.44 6.60
C CYS A 6 -10.12 8.93 6.42
N ASP A 7 -11.36 9.33 6.72
CA ASP A 7 -11.80 10.72 6.57
C ASP A 7 -10.96 11.68 7.44
N ALA A 8 -10.68 11.29 8.70
CA ALA A 8 -9.85 12.09 9.60
C ALA A 8 -8.38 12.19 9.13
N LEU A 9 -7.84 11.14 8.51
CA LEU A 9 -6.49 11.14 7.95
C LEU A 9 -6.40 11.97 6.66
N GLU A 10 -7.47 11.99 5.85
CA GLU A 10 -7.54 12.82 4.65
C GLU A 10 -7.55 14.32 4.96
N GLU A 11 -8.19 14.73 6.07
CA GLU A 11 -8.22 16.12 6.56
C GLU A 11 -6.94 16.54 7.30
N TYR A 12 -6.09 15.57 7.68
CA TYR A 12 -4.90 15.85 8.45
C TYR A 12 -3.80 16.51 7.59
N GLN A 13 -3.32 17.68 8.02
CA GLN A 13 -2.34 18.46 7.25
C GLN A 13 -0.87 18.07 7.49
N GLY A 14 -0.61 17.05 8.31
CA GLY A 14 0.75 16.55 8.57
C GLY A 14 1.13 15.35 7.71
N GLY A 15 2.38 14.91 7.87
CA GLY A 15 2.83 13.63 7.30
C GLY A 15 2.40 12.46 8.18
N VAL A 16 1.87 11.40 7.56
CA VAL A 16 1.45 10.18 8.26
C VAL A 16 2.22 9.00 7.67
N VAL A 17 2.69 8.11 8.56
CA VAL A 17 3.22 6.79 8.17
C VAL A 17 2.21 5.75 8.65
N VAL A 18 1.69 4.97 7.71
CA VAL A 18 0.70 3.93 7.98
C VAL A 18 1.30 2.57 7.69
N ILE A 19 1.12 1.63 8.62
CA ILE A 19 1.43 0.21 8.45
C ILE A 19 0.15 -0.54 8.75
N SER A 20 -0.34 -1.32 7.78
CA SER A 20 -1.57 -2.07 7.91
C SER A 20 -1.46 -3.40 7.16
N HIS A 21 -2.27 -4.38 7.59
CA HIS A 21 -2.53 -5.61 6.86
C HIS A 21 -3.88 -5.56 6.10
N ASP A 22 -4.68 -4.52 6.35
CA ASP A 22 -5.98 -4.33 5.71
C ASP A 22 -5.80 -3.62 4.36
N ALA A 23 -6.06 -4.35 3.28
CA ALA A 23 -5.92 -3.85 1.92
C ALA A 23 -6.93 -2.74 1.58
N GLN A 24 -8.13 -2.75 2.17
CA GLN A 24 -9.15 -1.74 1.89
C GLN A 24 -8.75 -0.39 2.50
N LEU A 25 -8.16 -0.40 3.71
CA LEU A 25 -7.60 0.80 4.34
C LEU A 25 -6.45 1.38 3.52
N LEU A 26 -5.50 0.53 3.10
CA LEU A 26 -4.33 0.97 2.32
C LEU A 26 -4.74 1.48 0.93
N SER A 27 -5.63 0.77 0.24
CA SER A 27 -6.16 1.19 -1.06
C SER A 27 -6.83 2.56 -0.96
N ARG A 28 -7.59 2.83 0.12
CA ARG A 28 -8.25 4.12 0.31
C ARG A 28 -7.31 5.27 0.67
N LEU A 29 -6.28 5.01 1.48
CA LEU A 29 -5.32 6.03 1.89
C LEU A 29 -4.23 6.29 0.83
N CYS A 30 -3.93 5.27 0.01
CA CYS A 30 -2.84 5.28 -0.95
C CYS A 30 -3.33 5.17 -2.41
N MET A 31 -4.40 5.89 -2.74
CA MET A 31 -5.04 5.85 -4.06
C MET A 31 -4.20 6.48 -5.19
N ASP A 32 -3.27 7.38 -4.86
CA ASP A 32 -2.53 8.15 -5.85
C ASP A 32 -1.09 8.43 -5.37
N GLU A 33 -0.15 8.36 -6.32
CA GLU A 33 1.28 8.59 -6.11
C GLU A 33 1.63 10.04 -5.71
N GLU A 34 0.78 11.01 -6.07
CA GLU A 34 0.97 12.42 -5.70
C GLU A 34 0.74 12.64 -4.19
N ARG A 35 -0.15 11.85 -3.58
CA ARG A 35 -0.55 12.00 -2.18
C ARG A 35 0.12 11.00 -1.25
N SER A 36 0.55 9.86 -1.77
CA SER A 36 1.03 8.73 -0.98
C SER A 36 2.21 8.04 -1.66
N GLN A 37 3.08 7.45 -0.86
CA GLN A 37 4.23 6.69 -1.37
C GLN A 37 4.20 5.31 -0.75
N VAL A 38 4.29 4.28 -1.60
CA VAL A 38 4.39 2.90 -1.15
C VAL A 38 5.86 2.59 -0.86
N LEU A 39 6.13 2.17 0.38
CA LEU A 39 7.46 1.76 0.83
C LEU A 39 7.44 0.25 1.08
N VAL A 40 8.30 -0.47 0.36
CA VAL A 40 8.47 -1.92 0.48
C VAL A 40 9.69 -2.20 1.34
N VAL A 41 9.54 -3.08 2.32
CA VAL A 41 10.60 -3.45 3.25
C VAL A 41 10.93 -4.93 3.09
N GLU A 42 12.10 -5.21 2.51
CA GLU A 42 12.58 -6.55 2.18
C GLU A 42 14.09 -6.62 2.41
N ASP A 43 14.60 -7.80 2.85
CA ASP A 43 16.03 -8.04 3.09
C ASP A 43 16.72 -6.98 3.98
N GLY A 44 15.98 -6.44 4.95
CA GLY A 44 16.47 -5.38 5.85
C GLY A 44 16.72 -4.03 5.15
N ARG A 45 16.22 -3.83 3.93
CA ARG A 45 16.28 -2.59 3.17
C ARG A 45 14.89 -2.04 2.90
N ILE A 46 14.81 -0.73 2.71
CA ILE A 46 13.58 -0.04 2.32
C ILE A 46 13.75 0.40 0.86
N ARG A 47 12.77 0.06 0.02
CA ARG A 47 12.68 0.49 -1.37
C ARG A 47 11.38 1.26 -1.56
N GLN A 48 11.47 2.40 -2.23
CA GLN A 48 10.28 3.09 -2.69
C GLN A 48 9.74 2.41 -3.94
N TYR A 49 8.44 2.10 -3.93
CA TYR A 49 7.74 1.58 -5.09
C TYR A 49 7.30 2.75 -5.98
N GLY A 50 7.49 2.60 -7.30
CA GLY A 50 7.26 3.67 -8.28
C GLY A 50 5.87 3.64 -8.92
N GLY A 51 4.88 3.22 -8.14
CA GLY A 51 3.48 3.09 -8.54
C GLY A 51 2.58 3.26 -7.32
N ASP A 52 1.27 3.16 -7.52
CA ASP A 52 0.30 3.20 -6.43
C ASP A 52 0.22 1.85 -5.66
N PHE A 53 -0.64 1.79 -4.65
CA PHE A 53 -0.83 0.58 -3.87
C PHE A 53 -1.51 -0.55 -4.65
N GLU A 54 -2.41 -0.24 -5.58
CA GLU A 54 -3.11 -1.25 -6.38
C GLU A 54 -2.16 -1.93 -7.36
N ASP A 55 -1.25 -1.17 -7.98
CA ASP A 55 -0.18 -1.70 -8.82
C ASP A 55 0.71 -2.66 -8.04
N TYR A 56 1.15 -2.24 -6.85
CA TYR A 56 1.95 -3.09 -5.97
C TYR A 56 1.21 -4.38 -5.60
N ARG A 57 -0.08 -4.26 -5.24
CA ARG A 57 -0.93 -5.41 -4.90
C ARG A 57 -1.07 -6.37 -6.09
N ASN A 58 -1.27 -5.84 -7.30
CA ASN A 58 -1.40 -6.66 -8.51
C ASN A 58 -0.10 -7.38 -8.87
N GLU A 59 1.05 -6.73 -8.69
CA GLU A 59 2.36 -7.36 -8.88
C GLU A 59 2.58 -8.50 -7.88
N LEU A 60 2.31 -8.26 -6.59
CA LEU A 60 2.43 -9.27 -5.54
C LEU A 60 1.53 -10.49 -5.80
N ILE A 61 0.28 -10.27 -6.23
CA ILE A 61 -0.63 -11.38 -6.57
C ILE A 61 -0.10 -12.21 -7.75
N LYS A 62 0.45 -11.55 -8.78
CA LYS A 62 1.03 -12.24 -9.93
C LYS A 62 2.23 -13.09 -9.53
N GLU A 63 3.11 -12.56 -8.68
CA GLU A 63 4.28 -13.28 -8.19
C GLU A 63 3.89 -14.53 -7.40
N ILE A 64 2.98 -14.37 -6.42
CA ILE A 64 2.46 -15.50 -5.63
C ILE A 64 1.78 -16.55 -6.53
N THR A 65 1.00 -16.11 -7.53
CA THR A 65 0.30 -17.04 -8.44
C THR A 65 1.29 -17.79 -9.34
N ALA A 66 2.33 -17.10 -9.83
CA ALA A 66 3.36 -17.73 -10.66
C ALA A 66 4.15 -18.80 -9.87
N GLU A 67 4.48 -18.55 -8.61
CA GLU A 67 5.16 -19.54 -7.75
C GLU A 67 4.30 -20.79 -7.52
N LEU A 68 2.98 -20.63 -7.37
CA LEU A 68 2.05 -21.74 -7.18
C LEU A 68 1.82 -22.59 -8.44
N ASP A 69 1.95 -21.97 -9.62
CA ASP A 69 1.81 -22.67 -10.91
C ASP A 69 3.09 -23.46 -11.29
N GLU A 70 4.23 -23.20 -10.62
CA GLU A 70 5.50 -23.92 -10.82
C GLU A 70 5.68 -25.16 -9.91
N GLU A 71 4.80 -25.38 -8.93
CA GLU A 71 4.72 -26.59 -8.07
C GLU A 71 3.74 -27.67 -8.59
#